data_AF-A0A6L3EIA3-F1
#
_entry.id   AF-A0A6L3EIA3-F1
#
_cell.length_a   1.000
_cell.length_b   1.000
_cell.length_c   1.000
_cell.angle_alpha   90.00
_cell.angle_beta   90.00
_cell.angle_gamma   90.00
#
_symmetry.space_group_name_H-M   'P 1'
#
loop_
_entity.id
_entity.type
_entity.pdbx_description
1 polymer ?
#
loop_
_entity_poly.entity_id
_entity_poly.type
_entity_poly.pdbx_seq_one_letter_code
_entity_poly.pdbx_strand_id
1 'polypeptide(L)'
;DVPPFVVAAGNTASPFGINVKGLRRRNFSVEQIQALKGAYRQIFRSGLDLRSVVSRLEEKLDECAEIQVFIDFLTTSRRGIIR
;
A
#
# COMPACT_ATOMS: atom_id res chain seq x y z
N ASP A 1 -9.65 -4.11 7.34
CA ASP A 1 -9.22 -4.90 6.16
C ASP A 1 -7.70 -4.79 5.95
N VAL A 2 -7.06 -5.80 5.34
CA VAL A 2 -5.60 -5.80 5.10
C VAL A 2 -5.33 -5.37 3.65
N PRO A 3 -4.62 -4.26 3.41
CA PRO A 3 -4.36 -3.82 2.04
C PRO A 3 -3.48 -4.79 1.23
N PRO A 4 -3.58 -4.76 -0.11
CA PRO A 4 -2.72 -5.51 -1.00
C PRO A 4 -1.24 -5.30 -0.70
N PHE A 5 -0.42 -6.31 -0.96
CA PHE A 5 1.04 -6.29 -0.75
C PHE A 5 1.51 -6.12 0.71
N VAL A 6 0.65 -5.75 1.66
CA VAL A 6 1.01 -5.53 3.06
C VAL A 6 1.23 -6.86 3.80
N VAL A 7 2.26 -6.89 4.64
CA VAL A 7 2.46 -7.96 5.62
C VAL A 7 1.78 -7.53 6.91
N ALA A 8 0.87 -8.36 7.42
CA ALA A 8 0.21 -8.14 8.70
C ALA A 8 0.57 -9.29 9.66
N ALA A 9 0.86 -8.99 10.93
CA ALA A 9 1.23 -9.98 11.94
C ALA A 9 0.80 -9.53 13.35
N GLY A 10 0.84 -10.43 14.33
CA GLY A 10 0.53 -10.16 15.74
C GLY A 10 -0.85 -10.64 16.20
N ASN A 11 -1.09 -10.59 17.51
CA ASN A 11 -2.41 -10.82 18.11
C ASN A 11 -3.13 -9.47 18.22
N THR A 12 -4.18 -9.30 17.43
CA THR A 12 -4.53 -8.05 16.69
C THR A 12 -3.50 -7.75 15.59
N ALA A 13 -3.91 -7.87 14.33
CA ALA A 13 -2.98 -7.80 13.19
C ALA A 13 -2.58 -6.36 12.88
N SER A 14 -1.29 -6.04 13.04
CA SER A 14 -0.71 -4.74 12.67
C SER A 14 0.13 -4.84 11.40
N PRO A 15 0.27 -3.74 10.63
CA PRO A 15 1.02 -3.72 9.39
C PRO A 15 2.55 -3.61 9.63
N PHE A 16 3.33 -4.47 8.97
CA PHE A 16 4.80 -4.58 9.09
C PHE A 16 5.53 -4.33 7.76
N GLY A 17 5.00 -3.44 6.92
CA GLY A 17 5.56 -3.13 5.61
C GLY A 17 4.94 -3.97 4.49
N ILE A 18 5.64 -4.06 3.36
CA ILE A 18 5.19 -4.81 2.18
C ILE A 18 5.95 -6.13 2.01
N ASN A 19 5.32 -7.10 1.34
CA ASN A 19 5.88 -8.43 1.07
C ASN A 19 6.90 -8.39 -0.08
N VAL A 20 8.06 -7.78 0.16
CA VAL A 20 9.14 -7.64 -0.83
C VAL A 20 9.57 -8.99 -1.42
N LYS A 21 9.64 -10.05 -0.59
CA LYS A 21 10.01 -11.40 -1.06
C LYS A 21 8.98 -11.95 -2.04
N GLY A 22 7.69 -11.79 -1.75
CA GLY A 22 6.59 -12.19 -2.63
C GLY A 22 6.56 -11.41 -3.94
N LEU A 23 6.80 -10.09 -3.88
CA LEU A 23 6.88 -9.23 -5.06
C LEU A 23 8.06 -9.62 -5.97
N ARG A 24 9.25 -9.84 -5.40
CA ARG A 24 10.42 -10.31 -6.16
C ARG A 24 10.19 -11.67 -6.83
N ARG A 25 9.51 -12.60 -6.15
CA ARG A 25 9.13 -13.90 -6.74
C ARG A 25 8.14 -13.77 -7.91
N ARG A 26 7.42 -12.66 -7.99
CA ARG A 26 6.48 -12.33 -9.06
C ARG A 26 7.08 -11.39 -10.11
N ASN A 27 8.41 -11.24 -10.13
CA ASN A 27 9.16 -10.42 -11.08
C ASN A 27 8.83 -8.93 -11.06
N PHE A 28 8.38 -8.39 -9.93
CA PHE A 28 8.29 -6.94 -9.77
C PHE A 28 9.68 -6.31 -9.82
N SER A 29 9.82 -5.23 -10.59
CA SER A 29 11.05 -4.47 -10.71
C SER A 29 11.45 -3.82 -9.38
N VAL A 30 12.71 -3.40 -9.28
CA VAL A 30 13.20 -2.72 -8.08
C VAL A 30 12.46 -1.39 -7.89
N GLU A 31 12.21 -0.67 -8.98
CA GLU A 31 11.50 0.61 -9.05
C GLU A 31 10.05 0.44 -8.57
N GLN A 32 9.35 -0.57 -9.07
CA GLN A 32 7.98 -0.90 -8.63
C GLN A 32 7.94 -1.21 -7.14
N ILE A 33 8.89 -2.02 -6.63
CA ILE A 33 8.96 -2.33 -5.20
C ILE A 33 9.21 -1.06 -4.37
N GLN A 34 10.04 -0.12 -4.85
CA GLN A 34 10.29 1.15 -4.17
C GLN A 34 9.06 2.07 -4.19
N ALA A 35 8.35 2.14 -5.32
CA ALA A 35 7.11 2.88 -5.45
C ALA A 35 6.05 2.36 -4.47
N LEU A 36 5.87 1.03 -4.40
CA LEU A 36 4.96 0.38 -3.44
C LEU A 36 5.37 0.61 -1.97
N LYS A 37 6.67 0.66 -1.66
CA LYS A 37 7.15 1.05 -0.31
C LYS A 37 6.83 2.51 0.00
N GLY A 38 6.94 3.38 -0.99
CA GLY A 38 6.52 4.79 -0.91
C GLY A 38 5.04 4.89 -0.58
N ALA A 39 4.20 4.18 -1.34
CA ALA A 39 2.75 4.12 -1.13
C ALA A 39 2.40 3.62 0.29
N TYR A 40 3.03 2.54 0.75
CA TYR A 40 2.87 2.05 2.12
C TYR A 40 3.15 3.13 3.18
N ARG A 41 4.22 3.90 3.01
CA ARG A 41 4.55 5.00 3.94
C ARG A 41 3.50 6.10 3.90
N GLN A 42 2.97 6.45 2.73
CA GLN A 42 1.88 7.42 2.63
C GLN A 42 0.62 6.92 3.34
N ILE A 43 0.28 5.64 3.23
CA ILE A 43 -0.92 5.06 3.85
C ILE A 43 -0.82 5.00 5.37
N PHE A 44 0.31 4.51 5.90
CA PHE A 44 0.41 4.16 7.33
C PHE A 44 1.24 5.12 8.18
N ARG A 45 2.06 5.99 7.57
CA ARG A 45 3.04 6.82 8.30
C ARG A 45 2.95 8.32 7.99
N SER A 46 2.10 8.75 7.06
CA SER A 46 2.01 10.18 6.69
C SER A 46 1.21 11.02 7.69
N GLY A 47 0.35 10.40 8.50
CA GLY A 47 -0.60 11.11 9.37
C GLY A 47 -1.74 11.81 8.62
N LEU A 48 -1.83 11.63 7.30
CA LEU A 48 -2.86 12.23 6.46
C LEU A 48 -4.18 11.47 6.57
N ASP A 49 -5.28 12.17 6.27
CA ASP A 49 -6.56 11.51 6.05
C ASP A 49 -6.55 10.67 4.76
N LEU A 50 -7.50 9.74 4.67
CA LEU A 50 -7.55 8.77 3.58
C LEU A 50 -7.73 9.45 2.21
N ARG A 51 -8.48 10.56 2.12
CA ARG A 51 -8.68 11.29 0.86
C ARG A 51 -7.37 11.90 0.36
N SER A 52 -6.63 12.54 1.25
CA SER A 52 -5.33 13.15 0.95
C SER A 52 -4.29 12.09 0.58
N VAL A 53 -4.32 10.94 1.25
CA VAL A 53 -3.48 9.78 0.86
C VAL A 53 -3.83 9.33 -0.55
N VAL A 54 -5.11 9.13 -0.87
CA VAL A 54 -5.55 8.68 -2.19
C VAL A 54 -5.08 9.65 -3.28
N SER A 55 -5.30 10.96 -3.13
CA SER A 55 -4.83 11.95 -4.11
C SER A 55 -3.31 11.91 -4.33
N ARG A 56 -2.52 11.73 -3.26
CA ARG A 56 -1.06 11.58 -3.39
C ARG A 56 -0.63 10.27 -4.04
N LEU A 57 -1.43 9.21 -3.94
CA LEU A 57 -1.17 7.96 -4.62
C LEU A 57 -1.52 8.04 -6.10
N GLU A 58 -2.56 8.78 -6.47
CA GLU A 58 -2.96 9.04 -7.86
C GLU A 58 -1.84 9.75 -8.63
N GLU A 59 -1.19 10.75 -8.03
CA GLU A 59 -0.02 11.44 -8.61
C GLU A 59 1.16 10.50 -8.90
N LYS A 60 1.20 9.31 -8.29
CA LYS A 60 2.29 8.34 -8.43
C LYS A 60 1.96 7.20 -9.39
N LEU A 61 0.77 7.20 -9.99
CA LEU A 61 0.36 6.14 -10.92
C LEU A 61 1.26 6.07 -12.16
N ASP A 62 1.78 7.22 -12.62
CA ASP A 62 2.73 7.29 -13.73
C ASP A 62 4.06 6.58 -13.42
N GLU A 63 4.45 6.50 -12.13
CA GLU A 63 5.66 5.79 -11.69
C GLU A 63 5.43 4.28 -11.58
N CYS A 64 4.22 3.85 -11.19
CA CYS A 64 3.90 2.45 -10.91
C CYS A 64 2.38 2.22 -10.96
N ALA A 65 1.93 1.59 -12.03
CA ALA A 65 0.51 1.28 -12.23
C ALA A 65 -0.06 0.37 -11.13
N GLU A 66 0.77 -0.45 -10.48
CA GLU A 66 0.34 -1.32 -9.39
C GLU A 66 -0.09 -0.57 -8.12
N ILE A 67 0.19 0.73 -8.02
CA ILE A 67 -0.36 1.61 -6.98
C ILE A 67 -1.88 1.72 -7.12
N GLN A 68 -2.45 1.56 -8.31
CA GLN A 68 -3.91 1.57 -8.52
C GLN A 68 -4.61 0.53 -7.63
N VAL A 69 -3.98 -0.63 -7.45
CA VAL A 69 -4.52 -1.71 -6.61
C VAL A 69 -4.64 -1.27 -5.14
N PHE A 70 -3.77 -0.39 -4.65
CA PHE A 70 -3.93 0.22 -3.34
C PHE A 70 -5.11 1.19 -3.31
N ILE A 71 -5.22 2.08 -4.30
CA ILE A 71 -6.28 3.09 -4.38
C ILE A 71 -7.65 2.43 -4.42
N ASP A 72 -7.84 1.44 -5.28
CA ASP A 72 -9.10 0.70 -5.42
C ASP A 72 -9.50 0.02 -4.10
N PHE A 73 -8.51 -0.54 -3.38
CA PHE A 73 -8.76 -1.15 -2.08
C PHE A 73 -9.16 -0.13 -1.02
N LEU A 74 -8.45 1.01 -0.95
CA LEU A 74 -8.71 2.06 0.03
C LEU A 74 -10.08 2.71 -0.17
N THR A 75 -10.53 2.83 -1.42
CA THR A 75 -11.84 3.41 -1.75
C THR A 75 -13.00 2.42 -1.55
N THR A 76 -12.73 1.11 -1.67
CA THR A 76 -13.76 0.06 -1.54
C THR A 76 -13.93 -0.46 -0.11
N SER A 77 -12.93 -0.29 0.76
CA SER A 77 -12.97 -0.82 2.14
C SER A 77 -14.06 -0.13 2.98
N ARG A 78 -15.04 -0.90 3.45
CA ARG A 78 -16.16 -0.40 4.28
C ARG A 78 -15.85 -0.36 5.77
N ARG A 79 -14.89 -1.15 6.24
CA ARG A 79 -14.56 -1.33 7.67
C ARG A 79 -13.29 -0.59 8.09
N GLY A 80 -12.67 0.14 7.17
CA GLY A 80 -11.34 0.73 7.35
C GLY A 80 -10.22 -0.31 7.28
N ILE A 81 -8.98 0.17 7.29
CA ILE A 81 -7.77 -0.67 7.18
C ILE A 81 -7.15 -0.96 8.54
N ILE A 82 -6.39 -2.06 8.64
CA ILE A 82 -5.61 -2.41 9.85
C ILE A 82 -4.66 -1.28 10.25
N ARG A 83 -4.33 -1.17 11.54
CA ARG A 83 -3.39 -0.17 12.08
C ARG A 83 -2.40 -0.80 13.05
#